data_AF-A0A1A2NFJ1-F1
#
_entry.id   AF-A0A1A2NFJ1-F1
#
_cell.length_a   1.000
_cell.length_b   1.000
_cell.length_c   1.000
_cell.angle_alpha   90.00
_cell.angle_beta   90.00
_cell.angle_gamma   90.00
#
_symmetry.space_group_name_H-M   'P 1'
#
loop_
_entity.id
_entity.type
_entity.pdbx_description
1 polymer ?
#
loop_
_entity_poly.entity_id
_entity_poly.type
_entity_poly.pdbx_seq_one_letter_code
_entity_poly.pdbx_strand_id
1 'polypeptide(L)'
;MAVKIKLTRLGKIRNPQYRIAVADARTRRDGRSIEVIGRYHPKEDPSLIEINSERAQYWLSVGAQPTEPVLKLLKITGDWQKFKGLPGAEGRLKVAPPKPSKLELFNAALAEAEGGPTTEAAKPKKKAPAKKAAKAAEPEAAAPEAAAPEAPAEAAPAETAAEGGEQAESSTES
;
A
#
# COMPACT_ATOMS: atom_id res chain seq x y z
N MET A 1 -1.70 0.58 -32.07
CA MET A 1 -1.13 0.22 -30.77
C MET A 1 -0.53 1.51 -30.22
N ALA A 2 -1.05 2.05 -29.13
CA ALA A 2 -0.66 3.38 -28.66
C ALA A 2 -0.61 3.37 -27.15
N VAL A 3 0.56 3.70 -26.60
CA VAL A 3 0.75 3.83 -25.16
C VAL A 3 0.22 5.18 -24.72
N LYS A 4 -0.64 5.18 -23.70
CA LYS A 4 -1.24 6.39 -23.13
C LYS A 4 -0.90 6.52 -21.64
N ILE A 5 -0.75 7.76 -21.20
CA ILE A 5 -0.66 8.08 -19.78
C ILE A 5 -2.08 8.43 -19.30
N LYS A 6 -2.64 7.57 -18.45
CA LYS A 6 -4.03 7.64 -18.00
C LYS A 6 -4.13 7.65 -16.48
N LEU A 7 -5.26 8.16 -15.98
CA LEU A 7 -5.61 8.08 -14.56
C LEU A 7 -6.35 6.76 -14.29
N THR A 8 -5.73 5.89 -13.52
CA THR A 8 -6.38 4.68 -12.99
C THR A 8 -7.10 5.05 -11.71
N ARG A 9 -8.40 4.71 -11.60
CA ARG A 9 -9.20 5.08 -10.44
C ARG A 9 -9.07 4.04 -9.34
N LEU A 10 -8.73 4.51 -8.16
CA LEU A 10 -8.70 3.77 -6.92
C LEU A 10 -9.54 4.50 -5.85
N GLY A 11 -9.54 3.93 -4.65
CA GLY A 11 -10.24 4.48 -3.50
C GLY A 11 -11.71 4.09 -3.43
N LYS A 12 -12.38 4.62 -2.41
CA LYS A 12 -13.76 4.29 -2.07
C LYS A 12 -14.77 5.24 -2.73
N ILE A 13 -16.05 4.94 -2.58
CA ILE A 13 -17.12 5.87 -2.95
C ILE A 13 -16.89 7.23 -2.28
N ARG A 14 -17.11 8.33 -3.02
CA ARG A 14 -16.89 9.72 -2.59
C ARG A 14 -15.46 10.08 -2.16
N ASN A 15 -14.47 9.21 -2.28
CA ASN A 15 -13.06 9.54 -2.06
C ASN A 15 -12.19 8.92 -3.17
N PRO A 16 -12.20 9.50 -4.38
CA PRO A 16 -11.42 8.99 -5.50
C PRO A 16 -9.94 9.32 -5.32
N GLN A 17 -9.09 8.31 -5.48
CA GLN A 17 -7.64 8.44 -5.54
C GLN A 17 -7.19 7.94 -6.90
N TYR A 18 -6.26 8.61 -7.54
CA TYR A 18 -5.81 8.24 -8.87
C TYR A 18 -4.33 7.87 -8.88
N ARG A 19 -3.99 6.82 -9.63
CA ARG A 19 -2.61 6.56 -10.05
C ARG A 19 -2.42 7.12 -11.45
N ILE A 20 -1.31 7.80 -11.67
CA ILE A 20 -0.86 8.22 -12.99
C ILE A 20 -0.08 7.04 -13.55
N ALA A 21 -0.71 6.31 -14.46
CA ALA A 21 -0.19 5.04 -14.98
C ALA A 21 -0.02 5.09 -16.49
N VAL A 22 1.06 4.48 -16.95
CA VAL A 22 1.35 4.26 -18.36
C VAL A 22 0.80 2.89 -18.75
N ALA A 23 -0.07 2.86 -19.75
CA ALA A 23 -0.68 1.63 -20.23
C ALA A 23 -1.03 1.71 -21.72
N ASP A 24 -1.20 0.55 -22.37
CA ASP A 24 -1.74 0.53 -23.73
C ASP A 24 -3.19 1.04 -23.76
N ALA A 25 -3.54 1.78 -24.82
CA ALA A 25 -4.84 2.40 -24.99
C ALA A 25 -6.03 1.41 -25.01
N ARG A 26 -5.81 0.14 -25.38
CA ARG A 26 -6.86 -0.89 -25.44
C ARG A 26 -7.19 -1.48 -24.07
N THR A 27 -6.34 -1.26 -23.08
CA THR A 27 -6.56 -1.80 -21.74
C THR A 27 -7.67 -1.04 -21.01
N ARG A 28 -8.50 -1.76 -20.24
CA ARG A 28 -9.51 -1.17 -19.34
C ARG A 28 -8.90 -0.09 -18.44
N ARG A 29 -9.72 0.87 -17.97
CA ARG A 29 -9.31 1.96 -17.07
C ARG A 29 -8.44 1.45 -15.90
N ASP A 30 -8.95 0.47 -15.17
CA ASP A 30 -8.28 -0.11 -13.99
C ASP A 30 -7.62 -1.47 -14.31
N GLY A 31 -7.20 -1.67 -15.56
CA GLY A 31 -6.50 -2.86 -16.01
C GLY A 31 -5.01 -2.86 -15.69
N ARG A 32 -4.29 -3.80 -16.30
CA ARG A 32 -2.83 -3.90 -16.20
C ARG A 32 -2.15 -2.65 -16.74
N SER A 33 -1.32 -2.02 -15.93
CA SER A 33 -0.40 -0.95 -16.32
C SER A 33 0.98 -1.51 -16.63
N ILE A 34 1.73 -0.80 -17.48
CA ILE A 34 3.16 -1.07 -17.72
C ILE A 34 3.95 -0.54 -16.52
N GLU A 35 3.72 0.72 -16.16
CA GLU A 35 4.40 1.41 -15.06
C GLU A 35 3.48 2.43 -14.39
N VAL A 36 3.67 2.65 -13.09
CA VAL A 36 3.02 3.73 -12.33
C VAL A 36 4.04 4.82 -12.08
N ILE A 37 3.85 5.99 -12.68
CA ILE A 37 4.80 7.11 -12.62
C ILE A 37 4.41 8.16 -11.59
N GLY A 38 3.23 8.06 -10.97
CA GLY A 38 2.78 9.04 -9.99
C GLY A 38 1.42 8.76 -9.38
N ARG A 39 0.98 9.69 -8.52
CA ARG A 39 -0.34 9.69 -7.86
C ARG A 39 -0.97 11.07 -7.87
N TYR A 40 -2.29 11.09 -7.87
CA TYR A 40 -3.10 12.30 -7.82
C TYR A 40 -4.31 12.12 -6.90
N HIS A 41 -4.39 12.93 -5.85
CA HIS A 41 -5.51 12.94 -4.91
C HIS A 41 -6.25 14.30 -4.95
N PRO A 42 -7.36 14.40 -5.71
CA PRO A 42 -8.10 15.66 -5.84
C PRO A 42 -8.82 16.11 -4.56
N LYS A 43 -9.05 15.19 -3.61
CA LYS A 43 -9.84 15.46 -2.40
C LYS A 43 -8.99 15.98 -1.23
N GLU A 44 -7.67 15.98 -1.37
CA GLU A 44 -6.78 16.63 -0.41
C GLU A 44 -6.75 18.14 -0.67
N ASP A 45 -6.55 18.91 0.40
CA ASP A 45 -6.40 20.37 0.34
C ASP A 45 -5.04 20.75 0.95
N PRO A 46 -4.07 21.22 0.14
CA PRO A 46 -4.06 21.28 -1.33
C PRO A 46 -4.04 19.90 -2.01
N SER A 47 -4.53 19.83 -3.27
CA SER A 47 -4.56 18.57 -4.02
C SER A 47 -3.17 17.98 -4.20
N LEU A 48 -2.96 16.75 -3.71
CA LEU A 48 -1.68 16.06 -3.80
C LEU A 48 -1.43 15.61 -5.24
N ILE A 49 -0.33 16.09 -5.82
CA ILE A 49 0.17 15.66 -7.13
C ILE A 49 1.63 15.27 -6.94
N GLU A 50 1.94 14.01 -7.19
CA GLU A 50 3.31 13.50 -7.16
C GLU A 50 3.57 12.74 -8.45
N ILE A 51 4.61 13.16 -9.17
CA ILE A 51 5.01 12.58 -10.44
C ILE A 51 6.52 12.36 -10.39
N ASN A 52 6.98 11.18 -10.78
CA ASN A 52 8.38 10.94 -11.04
C ASN A 52 8.75 11.62 -12.37
N SER A 53 9.36 12.80 -12.28
CA SER A 53 9.73 13.60 -13.44
C SER A 53 10.63 12.85 -14.43
N GLU A 54 11.61 12.08 -13.97
CA GLU A 54 12.53 11.35 -14.85
C GLU A 54 11.77 10.33 -15.71
N ARG A 55 10.90 9.53 -15.08
CA ARG A 55 10.08 8.54 -15.78
C ARG A 55 9.03 9.19 -16.68
N ALA A 56 8.44 10.31 -16.26
CA ALA A 56 7.53 11.08 -17.08
C ALA A 56 8.21 11.57 -18.37
N GLN A 57 9.43 12.12 -18.29
CA GLN A 57 10.20 12.55 -19.46
C GLN A 57 10.52 11.39 -20.40
N TYR A 58 10.95 10.25 -19.86
CA TYR A 58 11.20 9.04 -20.67
C TYR A 58 9.96 8.59 -21.44
N TRP A 59 8.81 8.50 -20.77
CA TRP A 59 7.59 8.05 -21.43
C TRP A 59 7.08 9.04 -22.48
N LEU A 60 7.25 10.34 -22.24
CA LEU A 60 6.94 11.37 -23.23
C LEU A 60 7.88 11.28 -24.44
N SER A 61 9.17 10.98 -24.24
CA SER A 61 10.15 10.88 -25.34
C SER A 61 9.93 9.65 -26.23
N VAL A 62 9.48 8.52 -25.68
CA VAL A 62 9.08 7.34 -26.47
C VAL A 62 7.70 7.49 -27.14
N GLY A 63 7.06 8.66 -27.01
CA GLY A 63 5.82 8.99 -27.70
C GLY A 63 4.53 8.64 -26.95
N ALA A 64 4.59 8.36 -25.64
CA ALA A 64 3.38 8.12 -24.86
C ALA A 64 2.47 9.36 -24.88
N GLN A 65 1.19 9.14 -25.18
CA GLN A 65 0.22 10.24 -25.31
C GLN A 65 -0.50 10.46 -23.97
N PRO A 66 -0.35 11.64 -23.31
CA PRO A 66 -1.10 11.93 -22.10
C PRO A 66 -2.58 12.20 -22.39
N THR A 67 -3.46 11.72 -21.51
CA THR A 67 -4.88 12.10 -21.53
C THR A 67 -5.08 13.54 -21.03
N GLU A 68 -6.19 14.19 -21.38
CA GLU A 68 -6.47 15.58 -20.99
C GLU A 68 -6.26 15.91 -19.50
N PRO A 69 -6.78 15.13 -18.53
CA PRO A 69 -6.54 15.42 -17.11
C PRO A 69 -5.06 15.26 -16.75
N VAL A 70 -4.38 14.26 -17.29
CA VAL A 70 -2.93 14.04 -17.05
C VAL A 70 -2.11 15.17 -17.62
N LEU A 71 -2.46 15.68 -18.81
CA LEU A 71 -1.80 16.82 -19.43
C LEU A 71 -1.93 18.08 -18.57
N LYS A 72 -3.08 18.30 -17.91
CA LYS A 72 -3.23 19.39 -16.93
C LYS A 72 -2.31 19.20 -15.72
N LEU A 73 -2.20 17.98 -15.19
CA LEU A 73 -1.30 17.66 -14.07
C LEU A 73 0.17 17.88 -14.46
N LEU A 74 0.61 17.37 -15.61
CA LEU A 74 1.98 17.58 -16.11
C LEU A 74 2.30 19.05 -16.35
N LYS A 75 1.30 19.87 -16.72
CA LYS A 75 1.46 21.32 -16.82
C LYS A 75 1.58 22.03 -15.47
N ILE A 76 0.94 21.51 -14.43
CA ILE A 76 1.03 22.04 -13.06
C ILE A 76 2.40 21.70 -12.45
N THR A 77 2.89 20.49 -12.69
CA THR A 77 4.21 20.03 -12.21
C THR A 77 5.35 20.67 -13.01
N GLY A 78 5.12 21.03 -14.27
CA GLY A 78 6.15 21.60 -15.16
C GLY A 78 6.81 20.59 -16.09
N ASP A 79 6.53 19.28 -15.92
CA ASP A 79 7.10 18.21 -16.75
C ASP A 79 6.74 18.36 -18.23
N TRP A 80 5.53 18.85 -18.54
CA TRP A 80 5.13 19.07 -19.94
C TRP A 80 5.94 20.20 -20.60
N GLN A 81 6.21 21.26 -19.84
CA GLN A 81 6.96 22.42 -20.31
C GLN A 81 8.44 22.10 -20.46
N LYS A 82 8.99 21.33 -19.52
CA LYS A 82 10.33 20.75 -19.63
C LYS A 82 10.47 19.87 -20.87
N PHE A 83 9.47 19.03 -21.17
CA PHE A 83 9.47 18.18 -22.37
C PHE A 83 9.40 18.98 -23.68
N LYS A 84 8.64 20.08 -23.70
CA LYS A 84 8.44 20.92 -24.90
C LYS A 84 9.43 22.08 -25.03
N GLY A 85 10.32 22.28 -24.05
CA GLY A 85 11.25 23.42 -24.03
C GLY A 85 10.55 24.78 -23.90
N LEU A 86 9.32 24.80 -23.38
CA LEU A 86 8.55 26.04 -23.19
C LEU A 86 8.89 26.66 -21.83
N PRO A 87 8.96 27.99 -21.72
CA PRO A 87 9.17 28.65 -20.42
C PRO A 87 7.94 28.48 -19.51
N GLY A 88 8.14 27.91 -18.32
CA GLY A 88 7.27 28.08 -17.16
C GLY A 88 6.29 26.94 -16.81
N ALA A 89 6.44 26.39 -15.62
CA ALA A 89 5.40 26.36 -14.55
C ALA A 89 5.80 25.40 -13.40
N GLU A 90 7.08 25.33 -13.02
CA GLU A 90 7.55 24.49 -11.92
C GLU A 90 7.00 24.92 -10.53
N GLY A 91 6.10 25.92 -10.47
CA GLY A 91 5.68 26.58 -9.24
C GLY A 91 4.17 26.63 -8.96
N ARG A 92 3.29 25.90 -9.68
CA ARG A 92 1.85 25.87 -9.35
C ARG A 92 1.45 24.82 -8.33
N LEU A 93 2.39 23.96 -7.91
CA LEU A 93 2.11 22.93 -6.92
C LEU A 93 2.06 23.56 -5.51
N LYS A 94 0.91 23.46 -4.86
CA LYS A 94 0.76 23.82 -3.44
C LYS A 94 1.07 22.59 -2.59
N VAL A 95 1.96 22.75 -1.60
CA VAL A 95 2.34 21.66 -0.67
C VAL A 95 1.59 21.86 0.64
N ALA A 96 0.96 20.81 1.15
CA ALA A 96 0.32 20.84 2.47
C ALA A 96 1.38 21.02 3.57
N PRO A 97 1.13 21.83 4.61
CA PRO A 97 2.05 21.92 5.73
C PRO A 97 2.15 20.55 6.45
N PRO A 98 3.34 20.17 6.95
CA PRO A 98 3.52 18.92 7.68
C PRO A 98 2.64 18.93 8.93
N LYS A 99 1.87 17.85 9.13
CA LYS A 99 1.05 17.69 10.34
C LYS A 99 1.98 17.41 11.53
N PRO A 100 1.79 18.07 12.69
CA PRO A 100 2.61 17.82 13.88
C PRO A 100 2.49 16.35 14.29
N SER A 101 3.62 15.77 14.67
CA SER A 101 3.71 14.35 15.01
C SER A 101 2.99 14.05 16.34
N LYS A 102 2.58 12.79 16.54
CA LYS A 102 1.89 12.36 17.77
C LYS A 102 2.73 12.66 19.03
N LEU A 103 4.05 12.56 18.93
CA LEU A 103 4.99 12.85 20.01
C LEU A 103 5.07 14.34 20.33
N GLU A 104 5.10 15.21 19.32
CA GLU A 104 5.08 16.66 19.53
C GLU A 104 3.76 17.11 20.16
N LEU A 105 2.64 16.51 19.74
CA LEU A 105 1.34 16.77 20.36
C LEU A 105 1.29 16.28 21.82
N PHE A 106 1.90 15.14 22.12
CA PHE A 106 1.98 14.61 23.49
C PHE A 106 2.88 15.47 24.39
N ASN A 107 4.06 15.86 23.90
CA ASN A 107 5.00 16.69 24.63
C ASN A 107 4.45 18.11 24.85
N ALA A 108 3.75 18.69 23.87
CA ALA A 108 3.07 19.97 24.02
C ALA A 108 1.96 19.90 25.09
N ALA A 109 1.17 18.81 25.10
CA ALA A 109 0.14 18.61 26.11
C ALA A 109 0.71 18.42 27.53
N LEU A 110 1.87 17.75 27.67
CA LEU A 110 2.56 17.62 28.96
C LEU A 110 3.12 18.97 29.46
N ALA A 111 3.72 19.76 28.56
CA ALA A 111 4.25 21.08 28.89
C ALA A 111 3.13 22.06 29.30
N GLU A 112 1.96 21.99 28.65
CA GLU A 112 0.78 22.78 29.03
C GLU A 112 0.21 22.34 30.39
N ALA A 113 0.25 21.04 30.70
CA ALA A 113 -0.16 20.51 32.01
C ALA A 113 0.80 20.89 33.15
N GLU A 114 2.09 21.08 32.87
CA GLU A 114 3.08 21.58 33.84
C GLU A 114 3.05 23.11 34.00
N GLY A 115 2.51 23.84 33.01
CA GLY A 115 2.48 25.31 32.96
C GLY A 115 1.16 26.00 33.36
N GLY A 116 0.08 25.26 33.64
CA GLY A 116 -1.19 25.83 34.10
C GLY A 116 -1.17 26.23 35.59
N PRO A 117 -1.87 27.30 36.00
CA PRO A 117 -1.88 27.73 37.40
C PRO A 117 -2.41 26.60 38.28
N THR A 118 -1.59 26.21 39.27
CA THR A 118 -1.97 25.37 40.40
C THR A 118 -3.05 26.07 41.22
N THR A 119 -4.30 25.97 40.79
CA THR A 119 -5.44 26.14 41.70
C THR A 119 -5.66 24.81 42.39
N GLU A 120 -5.26 24.79 43.66
CA GLU A 120 -5.59 23.83 44.71
C GLU A 120 -6.77 22.90 44.42
N ALA A 121 -6.49 21.60 44.21
CA ALA A 121 -7.21 20.47 44.82
C ALA A 121 -6.85 19.16 44.11
N ALA A 122 -5.71 18.55 44.50
CA ALA A 122 -5.49 17.11 44.61
C ALA A 122 -4.01 16.76 44.42
N LYS A 123 -3.20 16.92 45.47
CA LYS A 123 -1.92 16.19 45.58
C LYS A 123 -2.20 14.71 45.95
N PRO A 124 -1.42 13.76 45.40
CA PRO A 124 -1.65 12.33 45.53
C PRO A 124 -1.17 11.81 46.89
N LYS A 125 -1.95 10.95 47.56
CA LYS A 125 -1.47 10.17 48.70
C LYS A 125 -0.67 8.97 48.21
N LYS A 126 0.65 9.07 48.31
CA LYS A 126 1.60 7.95 48.34
C LYS A 126 1.37 7.13 49.63
N LYS A 127 1.03 5.85 49.50
CA LYS A 127 1.37 4.79 50.46
C LYS A 127 1.83 3.55 49.69
N ALA A 128 3.06 3.14 49.94
CA ALA A 128 3.66 1.87 49.52
C ALA A 128 3.22 0.72 50.50
N PRO A 129 3.81 -0.49 50.42
CA PRO A 129 3.42 -1.67 49.63
C PRO A 129 2.86 -2.82 50.52
N ALA A 130 2.52 -3.95 49.88
CA ALA A 130 2.15 -5.27 50.45
C ALA A 130 0.64 -5.62 50.53
N LYS A 131 0.13 -6.28 49.48
CA LYS A 131 -0.69 -7.50 49.62
C LYS A 131 -0.71 -8.30 48.30
N LYS A 132 0.24 -9.23 48.21
CA LYS A 132 0.21 -10.38 47.31
C LYS A 132 -0.67 -11.42 48.00
N ALA A 133 -1.89 -11.65 47.51
CA ALA A 133 -2.62 -12.94 47.54
C ALA A 133 -4.09 -12.75 47.15
N ALA A 134 -4.53 -13.61 46.21
CA ALA A 134 -5.90 -14.04 45.94
C ALA A 134 -6.85 -13.12 45.14
N LYS A 135 -6.82 -13.26 43.80
CA LYS A 135 -8.05 -13.45 42.99
C LYS A 135 -7.69 -13.98 41.58
N ALA A 136 -7.41 -15.27 41.47
CA ALA A 136 -7.70 -16.07 40.28
C ALA A 136 -8.98 -16.85 40.65
N ALA A 137 -10.13 -16.60 40.02
CA ALA A 137 -10.55 -17.07 38.69
C ALA A 137 -10.77 -18.61 38.69
N GLU A 138 -12.02 -18.99 38.96
CA GLU A 138 -12.67 -20.27 38.61
C GLU A 138 -14.18 -19.96 38.51
N PRO A 139 -15.02 -20.72 37.77
CA PRO A 139 -14.72 -21.93 36.98
C PRO A 139 -15.30 -21.88 35.55
N GLU A 140 -14.75 -22.66 34.63
CA GLU A 140 -15.47 -23.14 33.45
C GLU A 140 -15.25 -24.65 33.33
N ALA A 141 -16.36 -25.38 33.47
CA ALA A 141 -16.44 -26.82 33.30
C ALA A 141 -17.21 -27.10 32.01
N ALA A 142 -16.54 -27.76 31.06
CA ALA A 142 -17.18 -28.54 30.00
C ALA A 142 -16.17 -29.58 29.46
N ALA A 143 -16.45 -30.85 29.74
CA ALA A 143 -15.90 -32.04 29.06
C ALA A 143 -16.39 -32.11 27.60
N PRO A 144 -15.76 -32.82 26.62
CA PRO A 144 -15.47 -34.28 26.63
C PRO A 144 -14.03 -34.64 26.16
N GLU A 145 -13.36 -35.70 26.63
CA GLU A 145 -13.49 -37.16 26.39
C GLU A 145 -12.99 -37.68 25.03
N ALA A 146 -12.09 -38.68 25.12
CA ALA A 146 -11.57 -39.66 24.13
C ALA A 146 -10.47 -39.17 23.15
N ALA A 147 -9.32 -39.83 22.94
CA ALA A 147 -8.79 -41.13 23.38
C ALA A 147 -7.24 -41.17 23.20
N ALA A 148 -6.60 -42.16 23.84
CA ALA A 148 -5.18 -42.35 24.10
C ALA A 148 -4.25 -42.57 22.87
N PRO A 149 -2.94 -42.27 22.99
CA PRO A 149 -1.88 -42.66 22.06
C PRO A 149 -1.14 -43.94 22.53
N GLU A 150 -0.91 -44.90 21.64
CA GLU A 150 0.12 -45.93 21.80
C GLU A 150 0.96 -46.07 20.54
N ALA A 151 2.23 -46.40 20.76
CA ALA A 151 3.36 -46.30 19.85
C ALA A 151 3.71 -47.69 19.21
N PRO A 152 4.90 -47.94 18.60
CA PRO A 152 5.04 -48.40 17.20
C PRO A 152 5.71 -49.79 17.03
N ALA A 153 5.64 -50.39 15.83
CA ALA A 153 6.59 -51.39 15.27
C ALA A 153 6.14 -51.73 13.82
N GLU A 154 6.91 -51.41 12.77
CA GLU A 154 8.00 -52.19 12.14
C GLU A 154 7.50 -53.08 10.97
N ALA A 155 7.97 -52.77 9.74
CA ALA A 155 8.52 -53.70 8.72
C ALA A 155 8.42 -53.10 7.29
N ALA A 156 9.58 -52.94 6.64
CA ALA A 156 9.77 -52.79 5.19
C ALA A 156 9.82 -54.20 4.52
N PRO A 157 10.13 -54.42 3.21
CA PRO A 157 10.30 -53.54 2.04
C PRO A 157 9.64 -54.10 0.72
N ALA A 158 10.02 -53.53 -0.44
CA ALA A 158 10.18 -54.14 -1.79
C ALA A 158 9.20 -53.78 -2.95
N GLU A 159 9.77 -53.01 -3.90
CA GLU A 159 9.96 -53.33 -5.34
C GLU A 159 8.87 -53.10 -6.43
N THR A 160 9.39 -52.76 -7.64
CA THR A 160 8.82 -52.62 -9.00
C THR A 160 8.30 -51.22 -9.38
N ALA A 161 8.95 -50.39 -10.22
CA ALA A 161 9.68 -50.52 -11.49
C ALA A 161 8.80 -50.83 -12.72
N ALA A 162 8.50 -49.76 -13.46
CA ALA A 162 8.52 -49.58 -14.92
C ALA A 162 7.71 -50.47 -15.91
N GLU A 163 7.11 -49.76 -16.85
CA GLU A 163 7.10 -50.00 -18.32
C GLU A 163 5.80 -50.51 -18.99
N GLY A 164 5.49 -49.87 -20.14
CA GLY A 164 4.65 -50.40 -21.22
C GLY A 164 3.32 -49.65 -21.41
N GLY A 165 3.00 -49.05 -22.55
CA GLY A 165 3.68 -49.05 -23.83
C GLY A 165 2.91 -48.20 -24.85
N GLU A 166 3.69 -47.55 -25.71
CA GLU A 166 3.29 -46.78 -26.88
C GLU A 166 3.34 -47.70 -28.13
N GLN A 167 2.30 -47.65 -28.96
CA GLN A 167 2.25 -48.16 -30.35
C GLN A 167 1.25 -47.28 -31.11
N ALA A 168 1.35 -46.97 -32.39
CA ALA A 168 2.42 -46.99 -33.39
C ALA A 168 1.81 -46.34 -34.66
N GLU A 169 2.69 -45.96 -35.59
CA GLU A 169 2.47 -45.79 -37.04
C GLU A 169 1.86 -44.47 -37.58
N SER A 170 2.72 -43.66 -38.22
CA SER A 170 2.74 -43.55 -39.69
C SER A 170 3.79 -42.54 -40.18
N SER A 171 4.71 -43.02 -41.01
CA SER A 171 5.02 -42.51 -42.36
C SER A 171 6.51 -42.59 -42.71
N THR A 172 6.78 -43.61 -43.50
CA THR A 172 7.95 -43.91 -44.33
C THR A 172 8.11 -42.88 -45.46
N GLU A 173 9.36 -42.56 -45.81
CA GLU A 173 9.98 -42.79 -47.13
C GLU A 173 10.91 -41.65 -47.62
N SER A 174 12.13 -42.09 -47.95
CA SER A 174 13.16 -41.58 -48.89
C SER A 174 13.74 -40.17 -48.79
#